data_AF-A0A6P1MCV1-F1
#
_entry.id   AF-A0A6P1MCV1-F1
#
_cell.length_a   1.000
_cell.length_b   1.000
_cell.length_c   1.000
_cell.angle_alpha   90.00
_cell.angle_beta   90.00
_cell.angle_gamma   90.00
#
_symmetry.space_group_name_H-M   'P 1'
#
loop_
_entity.id
_entity.type
_entity.pdbx_description
1 polymer ?
#
loop_
_entity_poly.entity_id
_entity_poly.type
_entity_poly.pdbx_seq_one_letter_code
_entity_poly.pdbx_strand_id
1 'polypeptide(L)'
;MKRNPFTKRNLYLILALIFLFALSACEENSANTQKTNKDAALVAYDNFLAGSIKAQDSKHEISDGVVTIKDISLEPDLKTYYAIFDMNGDGIPELHLRPVVGGSYAIFTYLDGQVVLWHDGPDYESPLNNGAILYERNGAAPTHINYYYLVLDSHGNEISKVYFAKYHSVNESNQTESTDYDVFMFEDKEVSEDEWNSLTSKYLTNSSDLIIWNELKANS
;
A
#
# COMPACT_ATOMS: atom_id res chain seq x y z
N MET A 1 26.54 -34.96 -50.25
CA MET A 1 25.18 -34.50 -49.86
C MET A 1 25.23 -33.00 -49.52
N LYS A 2 24.81 -32.12 -50.44
CA LYS A 2 24.74 -30.67 -50.17
C LYS A 2 23.46 -30.40 -49.36
N ARG A 3 23.60 -29.99 -48.09
CA ARG A 3 22.48 -29.57 -47.25
C ARG A 3 21.88 -28.29 -47.84
N ASN A 4 20.60 -28.32 -48.19
CA ASN A 4 19.90 -27.21 -48.83
C ASN A 4 19.69 -26.07 -47.81
N PRO A 5 20.29 -24.87 -47.98
CA PRO A 5 20.19 -23.78 -47.00
C PRO A 5 18.79 -23.14 -46.96
N PHE A 6 17.97 -23.34 -47.99
CA PHE A 6 16.61 -22.79 -48.09
C PHE A 6 15.62 -23.38 -47.06
N THR A 7 15.75 -24.66 -46.70
CA THR A 7 14.83 -25.31 -45.75
C THR A 7 15.06 -24.90 -44.31
N LYS A 8 16.29 -24.54 -43.92
CA LYS A 8 16.58 -24.05 -42.55
C LYS A 8 16.00 -22.66 -42.32
N ARG A 9 16.16 -21.73 -43.26
CA ARG A 9 15.67 -20.34 -43.13
C ARG A 9 14.14 -20.29 -43.03
N ASN A 10 13.43 -21.10 -43.82
CA ASN A 10 11.97 -21.19 -43.74
C ASN A 10 11.49 -21.84 -42.43
N LEU A 11 12.24 -22.82 -41.90
CA LEU A 11 11.94 -23.42 -40.59
C LEU A 11 12.12 -22.41 -39.44
N TYR A 12 13.17 -21.59 -39.46
CA TYR A 12 13.37 -20.52 -38.46
C TYR A 12 12.29 -19.44 -38.53
N LEU A 13 11.86 -19.06 -39.73
CA LEU A 13 10.75 -18.11 -39.90
C LEU A 13 9.44 -18.67 -39.35
N ILE A 14 9.13 -19.94 -39.61
CA ILE A 14 7.92 -20.59 -39.08
C ILE A 14 7.99 -20.70 -37.56
N LEU A 15 9.13 -21.10 -36.98
CA LEU A 15 9.31 -21.16 -35.52
C LEU A 15 9.19 -19.78 -34.88
N ALA A 16 9.77 -18.73 -35.48
CA ALA A 16 9.65 -17.36 -34.98
C ALA A 16 8.21 -16.84 -35.04
N LEU A 17 7.46 -17.15 -36.10
CA LEU A 17 6.04 -16.81 -36.20
C LEU A 17 5.20 -17.55 -35.16
N ILE A 18 5.42 -18.85 -34.95
CA ILE A 18 4.72 -19.62 -33.91
C ILE A 18 5.03 -19.04 -32.52
N PHE A 19 6.28 -18.65 -32.26
CA PHE A 19 6.67 -18.03 -31.01
C PHE A 19 5.98 -16.67 -30.82
N LEU A 20 5.90 -15.83 -31.86
CA LEU A 20 5.15 -14.57 -31.81
C LEU A 20 3.66 -14.78 -31.53
N PHE A 21 3.02 -15.75 -32.20
CA PHE A 21 1.60 -16.06 -31.96
C PHE A 21 1.37 -16.62 -30.55
N ALA A 22 2.28 -17.44 -30.04
CA ALA A 22 2.19 -17.97 -28.67
C ALA A 22 2.37 -16.88 -27.60
N LEU A 23 3.29 -15.93 -27.81
CA LEU A 23 3.45 -14.76 -26.93
C LEU A 23 2.18 -13.89 -26.94
N SER A 24 1.67 -13.54 -28.11
CA SER A 24 0.46 -12.70 -28.24
C SER A 24 -0.77 -13.34 -27.58
N ALA A 25 -0.97 -14.65 -27.75
CA ALA A 25 -2.10 -15.36 -27.15
C ALA A 25 -1.96 -15.52 -25.63
N CYS A 26 -0.73 -15.63 -25.12
CA CYS A 26 -0.47 -15.67 -23.68
C CYS A 26 -0.77 -14.30 -23.03
N GLU A 27 -0.36 -13.22 -23.70
CA GLU A 27 -0.57 -11.85 -23.25
C GLU A 27 -2.06 -11.46 -23.25
N GLU A 28 -2.82 -11.83 -24.28
CA GLU A 28 -4.28 -11.62 -24.34
C GLU A 28 -5.03 -12.39 -23.24
N ASN A 29 -4.67 -13.66 -22.99
CA ASN A 29 -5.29 -14.43 -21.91
C ASN A 29 -4.97 -13.85 -20.54
N SER A 30 -3.70 -13.45 -20.31
CA SER A 30 -3.29 -12.79 -19.06
C SER A 30 -4.06 -11.50 -18.80
N ALA A 31 -4.17 -10.63 -19.81
CA ALA A 31 -4.89 -9.37 -19.71
C ALA A 31 -6.39 -9.58 -19.43
N ASN A 32 -7.01 -10.58 -20.07
CA ASN A 32 -8.43 -10.88 -19.87
C ASN A 32 -8.70 -11.45 -18.47
N THR A 33 -7.83 -12.33 -17.96
CA THR A 33 -7.92 -12.84 -16.59
C THR A 33 -7.73 -11.74 -15.55
N GLN A 34 -6.72 -10.88 -15.69
CA GLN A 34 -6.51 -9.75 -14.79
C GLN A 34 -7.72 -8.82 -14.77
N LYS A 35 -8.28 -8.47 -15.94
CA LYS A 35 -9.49 -7.66 -16.02
C LYS A 35 -10.66 -8.30 -15.26
N THR A 36 -10.86 -9.60 -15.46
CA THR A 36 -11.95 -10.34 -14.79
C THR A 36 -11.78 -10.34 -13.27
N ASN A 37 -10.54 -10.54 -12.78
CA ASN A 37 -10.23 -10.53 -11.36
C ASN A 37 -10.41 -9.13 -10.75
N LYS A 38 -9.99 -8.08 -11.45
CA LYS A 38 -10.19 -6.69 -11.05
C LYS A 38 -11.68 -6.36 -10.92
N ASP A 39 -12.49 -6.69 -11.92
CA ASP A 39 -13.93 -6.43 -11.88
C ASP A 39 -14.61 -7.18 -10.73
N ALA A 40 -14.19 -8.43 -10.46
CA ALA A 40 -14.68 -9.22 -9.34
C ALA A 40 -14.28 -8.62 -7.97
N ALA A 41 -13.05 -8.11 -7.85
CA ALA A 41 -12.55 -7.45 -6.65
C ALA A 41 -13.37 -6.21 -6.31
N LEU A 42 -13.60 -5.32 -7.29
CA LEU A 42 -14.39 -4.11 -7.11
C LEU A 42 -15.82 -4.41 -6.63
N VAL A 43 -16.48 -5.41 -7.24
CA VAL A 43 -17.80 -5.87 -6.79
C VAL A 43 -17.76 -6.43 -5.37
N ALA A 44 -16.71 -7.18 -5.01
CA ALA A 44 -16.56 -7.70 -3.66
C ALA A 44 -16.35 -6.57 -2.63
N TYR A 45 -15.56 -5.55 -2.96
CA TYR A 45 -15.36 -4.38 -2.11
C TYR A 45 -16.65 -3.59 -1.90
N ASP A 46 -17.42 -3.34 -2.96
CA ASP A 46 -18.72 -2.69 -2.84
C ASP A 46 -19.67 -3.46 -1.89
N ASN A 47 -19.69 -4.79 -2.03
CA ASN A 47 -20.48 -5.65 -1.14
C ASN A 47 -19.96 -5.64 0.31
N PHE A 48 -18.64 -5.54 0.51
CA PHE A 48 -18.03 -5.46 1.83
C PHE A 48 -18.34 -4.14 2.51
N LEU A 49 -18.16 -3.01 1.79
CA LEU A 49 -18.49 -1.66 2.26
C LEU A 49 -19.99 -1.51 2.55
N ALA A 50 -20.85 -2.19 1.78
CA ALA A 50 -22.29 -2.28 2.05
C ALA A 50 -22.64 -3.19 3.25
N GLY A 51 -21.68 -3.89 3.83
CA GLY A 51 -21.88 -4.85 4.94
C GLY A 51 -22.55 -6.16 4.53
N SER A 52 -22.61 -6.46 3.22
CA SER A 52 -23.25 -7.67 2.68
C SER A 52 -22.35 -8.90 2.72
N ILE A 53 -21.02 -8.71 2.75
CA ILE A 53 -20.03 -9.78 2.92
C ILE A 53 -19.05 -9.42 4.04
N LYS A 54 -18.25 -10.41 4.44
CA LYS A 54 -17.17 -10.26 5.42
C LYS A 54 -15.82 -10.42 4.74
N ALA A 55 -14.80 -9.80 5.32
CA ALA A 55 -13.40 -10.04 4.96
C ALA A 55 -12.81 -11.12 5.87
N GLN A 56 -11.84 -11.87 5.35
CA GLN A 56 -11.03 -12.80 6.14
C GLN A 56 -9.94 -12.04 6.89
N ASP A 57 -9.73 -12.38 8.16
CA ASP A 57 -8.64 -11.86 8.98
C ASP A 57 -7.87 -13.06 9.55
N SER A 58 -7.10 -13.70 8.68
CA SER A 58 -6.37 -14.93 9.03
C SER A 58 -5.30 -14.74 10.12
N LYS A 59 -4.88 -13.49 10.37
CA LYS A 59 -3.89 -13.12 11.37
C LYS A 59 -4.53 -12.73 12.71
N HIS A 60 -5.86 -12.61 12.77
CA HIS A 60 -6.62 -12.15 13.93
C HIS A 60 -6.17 -10.77 14.43
N GLU A 61 -5.86 -9.86 13.49
CA GLU A 61 -5.33 -8.52 13.79
C GLU A 61 -6.44 -7.58 14.31
N ILE A 62 -7.62 -7.63 13.69
CA ILE A 62 -8.76 -6.77 14.05
C ILE A 62 -9.82 -7.57 14.82
N SER A 63 -10.04 -8.84 14.46
CA SER A 63 -11.16 -9.64 14.95
C SER A 63 -10.80 -11.13 15.08
N ASP A 64 -11.74 -11.95 15.55
CA ASP A 64 -11.59 -13.40 15.62
C ASP A 64 -11.83 -14.05 14.24
N GLY A 65 -10.88 -13.86 13.32
CA GLY A 65 -10.81 -14.56 12.03
C GLY A 65 -11.58 -13.93 10.89
N VAL A 66 -12.53 -13.04 11.16
CA VAL A 66 -13.32 -12.33 10.14
C VAL A 66 -13.61 -10.89 10.54
N VAL A 67 -13.54 -9.98 9.57
CA VAL A 67 -13.81 -8.55 9.75
C VAL A 67 -15.07 -8.16 9.00
N THR A 68 -15.90 -7.33 9.62
CA THR A 68 -17.07 -6.70 9.01
C THR A 68 -16.86 -5.19 8.93
N ILE A 69 -17.63 -4.51 8.08
CA ILE A 69 -17.56 -3.04 8.02
C ILE A 69 -17.91 -2.37 9.35
N LYS A 70 -18.67 -3.03 10.24
CA LYS A 70 -19.00 -2.51 11.58
C LYS A 70 -17.84 -2.58 12.57
N ASP A 71 -16.90 -3.48 12.34
CA ASP A 71 -15.66 -3.54 13.14
C ASP A 71 -14.72 -2.39 12.74
N ILE A 72 -14.97 -1.77 11.59
CA ILE A 72 -14.16 -0.71 11.00
C ILE A 72 -14.81 0.67 11.13
N SER A 73 -16.12 0.76 10.97
CA SER A 73 -16.83 2.03 10.85
C SER A 73 -17.57 2.38 12.13
N LEU A 74 -17.35 3.60 12.64
CA LEU A 74 -18.04 4.19 13.79
C LEU A 74 -19.23 5.07 13.39
N GLU A 75 -19.91 4.78 12.27
CA GLU A 75 -21.14 5.50 11.92
C GLU A 75 -22.19 5.38 13.06
N PRO A 76 -22.90 6.47 13.41
CA PRO A 76 -22.87 7.80 12.79
C PRO A 76 -21.85 8.78 13.40
N ASP A 77 -21.09 8.35 14.41
CA ASP A 77 -20.32 9.24 15.26
C ASP A 77 -18.99 9.69 14.63
N LEU A 78 -18.40 8.86 13.74
CA LEU A 78 -17.20 9.22 12.97
C LEU A 78 -17.29 8.80 11.51
N LYS A 79 -16.84 9.71 10.64
CA LYS A 79 -16.71 9.48 9.20
C LYS A 79 -15.63 8.46 8.90
N THR A 80 -15.96 7.49 8.05
CA THR A 80 -14.98 6.57 7.45
C THR A 80 -14.72 7.00 6.00
N TYR A 81 -13.48 6.90 5.54
CA TYR A 81 -13.08 7.14 4.15
C TYR A 81 -12.48 5.89 3.55
N TYR A 82 -12.68 5.71 2.24
CA TYR A 82 -12.09 4.62 1.49
C TYR A 82 -11.39 5.10 0.22
N ALA A 83 -10.41 4.34 -0.24
CA ALA A 83 -9.76 4.53 -1.53
C ALA A 83 -9.54 3.16 -2.21
N ILE A 84 -9.48 3.16 -3.53
CA ILE A 84 -9.18 1.99 -4.35
C ILE A 84 -7.88 2.28 -5.09
N PHE A 85 -6.84 1.49 -4.84
CA PHE A 85 -5.51 1.74 -5.38
C PHE A 85 -4.73 0.43 -5.53
N ASP A 86 -4.16 0.20 -6.71
CA ASP A 86 -3.28 -0.95 -6.98
C ASP A 86 -1.91 -0.67 -6.39
N MET A 87 -1.75 -1.06 -5.12
CA MET A 87 -0.59 -0.76 -4.30
C MET A 87 0.56 -1.71 -4.63
N ASN A 88 0.26 -2.99 -4.87
CA ASN A 88 1.28 -4.00 -5.11
C ASN A 88 1.65 -4.16 -6.61
N GLY A 89 0.87 -3.58 -7.52
CA GLY A 89 1.12 -3.59 -8.97
C GLY A 89 0.71 -4.87 -9.69
N ASP A 90 -0.15 -5.71 -9.10
CA ASP A 90 -0.59 -6.98 -9.70
C ASP A 90 -1.79 -6.85 -10.65
N GLY A 91 -2.38 -5.64 -10.73
CA GLY A 91 -3.54 -5.32 -11.57
C GLY A 91 -4.89 -5.43 -10.85
N ILE A 92 -4.92 -5.89 -9.60
CA ILE A 92 -6.06 -5.94 -8.71
C ILE A 92 -5.88 -4.84 -7.66
N PRO A 93 -6.70 -3.78 -7.68
CA PRO A 93 -6.52 -2.70 -6.73
C PRO A 93 -6.93 -3.12 -5.33
N GLU A 94 -6.16 -2.71 -4.31
CA GLU A 94 -6.53 -2.85 -2.91
C GLU A 94 -7.60 -1.83 -2.49
N LEU A 95 -8.41 -2.23 -1.50
CA LEU A 95 -9.33 -1.37 -0.77
C LEU A 95 -8.65 -0.84 0.50
N HIS A 96 -8.46 0.46 0.57
CA HIS A 96 -7.89 1.16 1.71
C HIS A 96 -9.00 1.83 2.54
N LEU A 97 -8.91 1.78 3.88
CA LEU A 97 -9.91 2.32 4.81
C LEU A 97 -9.26 3.12 5.94
N ARG A 98 -9.71 4.36 6.15
CA ARG A 98 -9.32 5.22 7.30
C ARG A 98 -10.34 6.33 7.59
N PRO A 99 -10.36 6.91 8.81
CA PRO A 99 -9.97 6.22 10.02
C PRO A 99 -10.93 5.06 10.25
N VAL A 100 -10.37 3.95 10.72
CA VAL A 100 -11.10 2.81 11.27
C VAL A 100 -11.40 3.10 12.75
N VAL A 101 -12.40 2.45 13.36
CA VAL A 101 -12.65 2.46 14.81
C VAL A 101 -11.32 2.35 15.57
N GLY A 102 -11.07 3.27 16.50
CA GLY A 102 -9.85 3.21 17.33
C GLY A 102 -8.60 3.79 16.69
N GLY A 103 -8.69 4.42 15.51
CA GLY A 103 -7.56 5.13 14.89
C GLY A 103 -6.59 4.20 14.18
N SER A 104 -7.10 3.19 13.47
CA SER A 104 -6.28 2.38 12.57
C SER A 104 -6.53 2.71 11.08
N TYR A 105 -5.65 2.17 10.26
CA TYR A 105 -5.62 2.20 8.81
C TYR A 105 -5.57 0.75 8.32
N ALA A 106 -6.60 0.32 7.59
CA ALA A 106 -6.71 -1.05 7.12
C ALA A 106 -6.66 -1.12 5.59
N ILE A 107 -6.01 -2.15 5.06
CA ILE A 107 -5.93 -2.45 3.64
C ILE A 107 -6.46 -3.86 3.41
N PHE A 108 -7.34 -3.99 2.43
CA PHE A 108 -7.93 -5.26 2.02
C PHE A 108 -7.57 -5.55 0.57
N THR A 109 -7.22 -6.80 0.28
CA THR A 109 -7.00 -7.29 -1.08
C THR A 109 -8.06 -8.34 -1.46
N TYR A 110 -8.10 -8.72 -2.74
CA TYR A 110 -8.99 -9.75 -3.25
C TYR A 110 -8.18 -10.95 -3.72
N LEU A 111 -8.25 -12.04 -2.96
CA LEU A 111 -7.47 -13.25 -3.19
C LEU A 111 -8.39 -14.47 -3.19
N ASP A 112 -8.24 -15.34 -4.19
CA ASP A 112 -8.97 -16.60 -4.31
C ASP A 112 -10.49 -16.48 -4.11
N GLY A 113 -11.08 -15.42 -4.66
CA GLY A 113 -12.52 -15.20 -4.61
C GLY A 113 -13.03 -14.48 -3.35
N GLN A 114 -12.14 -14.08 -2.43
CA GLN A 114 -12.49 -13.53 -1.12
C GLN A 114 -11.81 -12.17 -0.87
N VAL A 115 -12.48 -11.32 -0.10
CA VAL A 115 -11.86 -10.13 0.49
C VAL A 115 -11.04 -10.57 1.70
N VAL A 116 -9.78 -10.14 1.78
CA VAL A 116 -8.84 -10.54 2.83
C VAL A 116 -8.20 -9.28 3.42
N LEU A 117 -8.12 -9.19 4.75
CA LEU A 117 -7.31 -8.20 5.43
C LEU A 117 -5.85 -8.43 5.06
N TRP A 118 -5.26 -7.46 4.39
CA TRP A 118 -3.92 -7.51 3.83
C TRP A 118 -2.91 -6.86 4.76
N HIS A 119 -3.27 -5.70 5.33
CA HIS A 119 -2.47 -4.95 6.29
C HIS A 119 -3.36 -4.18 7.27
N ASP A 120 -2.96 -4.15 8.54
CA ASP A 120 -3.50 -3.29 9.59
C ASP A 120 -2.36 -2.46 10.21
N GLY A 121 -2.57 -1.14 10.27
CA GLY A 121 -1.59 -0.19 10.77
C GLY A 121 -2.26 1.00 11.49
N PRO A 122 -1.47 1.91 12.08
CA PRO A 122 -2.01 3.09 12.76
C PRO A 122 -2.58 4.12 11.77
N ASP A 123 -3.48 4.99 12.22
CA ASP A 123 -4.12 6.08 11.45
C ASP A 123 -3.15 7.13 10.87
N TYR A 124 -1.92 7.19 11.36
CA TYR A 124 -0.85 8.04 10.85
C TYR A 124 -0.16 7.48 9.61
N GLU A 125 -0.48 6.25 9.18
CA GLU A 125 -0.04 5.70 7.91
C GLU A 125 -0.83 6.28 6.74
N SER A 126 -0.12 6.54 5.63
CA SER A 126 -0.70 6.98 4.37
C SER A 126 -0.05 6.24 3.20
N PRO A 127 -0.86 5.74 2.24
CA PRO A 127 -0.33 5.08 1.06
C PRO A 127 0.33 6.10 0.12
N LEU A 128 1.34 5.65 -0.62
CA LEU A 128 2.09 6.44 -1.59
C LEU A 128 1.90 5.86 -3.00
N ASN A 129 2.05 6.71 -4.02
CA ASN A 129 1.90 6.33 -5.42
C ASN A 129 2.84 5.20 -5.88
N ASN A 130 3.94 4.99 -5.16
CA ASN A 130 4.92 3.94 -5.47
C ASN A 130 4.65 2.62 -4.76
N GLY A 131 3.49 2.47 -4.12
CA GLY A 131 3.08 1.23 -3.45
C GLY A 131 3.55 1.11 -1.99
N ALA A 132 4.33 2.07 -1.49
CA ALA A 132 4.76 2.07 -0.10
C ALA A 132 3.77 2.80 0.81
N ILE A 133 4.03 2.69 2.11
CA ILE A 133 3.28 3.40 3.16
C ILE A 133 4.25 4.34 3.88
N LEU A 134 3.84 5.59 4.05
CA LEU A 134 4.53 6.57 4.90
C LEU A 134 3.70 6.78 6.17
N TYR A 135 4.33 6.52 7.31
CA TYR A 135 3.85 6.99 8.59
C TYR A 135 4.43 8.37 8.87
N GLU A 136 3.59 9.29 9.34
CA GLU A 136 4.01 10.60 9.81
C GLU A 136 3.20 10.97 11.05
N ARG A 137 3.89 11.16 12.19
CA ARG A 137 3.23 11.55 13.44
C ARG A 137 3.98 12.66 14.16
N ASN A 138 3.24 13.75 14.41
CA ASN A 138 3.67 14.79 15.34
C ASN A 138 3.65 14.26 16.78
N GLY A 139 4.75 14.41 17.48
CA GLY A 139 4.88 14.13 18.90
C GLY A 139 5.18 15.40 19.70
N ALA A 140 5.05 15.29 21.03
CA ALA A 140 5.25 16.39 21.97
C ALA A 140 6.26 16.01 23.04
N ALA A 141 6.88 17.04 23.64
CA ALA A 141 7.81 16.99 24.78
C ALA A 141 8.97 15.96 24.65
N PRO A 142 10.02 16.25 23.86
CA PRO A 142 10.17 17.43 23.02
C PRO A 142 9.29 17.37 21.77
N THR A 143 8.90 18.50 21.18
CA THR A 143 8.20 18.52 19.88
C THR A 143 9.04 17.81 18.83
N HIS A 144 8.42 16.90 18.09
CA HIS A 144 9.11 16.09 17.09
C HIS A 144 8.16 15.60 16.01
N ILE A 145 8.72 15.13 14.89
CA ILE A 145 7.98 14.34 13.90
C ILE A 145 8.70 13.01 13.73
N ASN A 146 7.97 11.93 13.97
CA ASN A 146 8.43 10.57 13.68
C ASN A 146 7.89 10.13 12.34
N TYR A 147 8.73 9.46 11.57
CA TYR A 147 8.38 8.82 10.33
C TYR A 147 8.79 7.35 10.34
N TYR A 148 8.05 6.55 9.58
CA TYR A 148 8.66 5.39 8.95
C TYR A 148 8.16 5.23 7.52
N TYR A 149 9.01 4.66 6.69
CA TYR A 149 8.68 4.24 5.34
C TYR A 149 8.61 2.72 5.30
N LEU A 150 7.45 2.18 4.97
CA LEU A 150 7.12 0.75 5.00
C LEU A 150 6.87 0.24 3.58
N VAL A 151 7.48 -0.89 3.24
CA VAL A 151 7.25 -1.62 1.99
C VAL A 151 6.72 -3.01 2.33
N LEU A 152 5.63 -3.41 1.69
CA LEU A 152 4.97 -4.69 1.86
C LEU A 152 5.24 -5.61 0.67
N ASP A 153 5.17 -6.92 0.90
CA ASP A 153 5.14 -7.93 -0.15
C ASP A 153 3.73 -8.09 -0.73
N SER A 154 3.58 -8.95 -1.75
CA SER A 154 2.29 -9.23 -2.38
C SER A 154 1.24 -9.81 -1.42
N HIS A 155 1.63 -10.28 -0.25
CA HIS A 155 0.76 -10.85 0.78
C HIS A 155 0.58 -9.90 1.98
N GLY A 156 1.04 -8.65 1.87
CA GLY A 156 0.87 -7.63 2.90
C GLY A 156 1.83 -7.80 4.07
N ASN A 157 2.90 -8.59 3.93
CA ASN A 157 3.93 -8.73 4.96
C ASN A 157 5.04 -7.70 4.76
N GLU A 158 5.57 -7.20 5.85
CA GLU A 158 6.69 -6.26 5.84
C GLU A 158 7.94 -6.85 5.14
N ILE A 159 8.39 -6.20 4.07
CA ILE A 159 9.69 -6.46 3.42
C ILE A 159 10.76 -5.58 4.05
N SER A 160 10.45 -4.31 4.27
CA SER A 160 11.37 -3.34 4.83
C SER A 160 10.63 -2.20 5.52
N LYS A 161 11.21 -1.72 6.61
CA LYS A 161 10.76 -0.54 7.33
C LYS A 161 11.95 0.32 7.69
N VAL A 162 11.88 1.60 7.35
CA VAL A 162 12.97 2.57 7.58
C VAL A 162 12.46 3.67 8.50
N TYR A 163 13.15 3.88 9.62
CA TYR A 163 12.76 4.86 10.64
C TYR A 163 13.62 6.12 10.55
N PHE A 164 12.96 7.27 10.63
CA PHE A 164 13.65 8.55 10.68
C PHE A 164 12.78 9.58 11.40
N ALA A 165 13.41 10.56 12.03
CA ALA A 165 12.71 11.55 12.81
C ALA A 165 13.50 12.87 12.87
N LYS A 166 12.79 13.94 13.24
CA LYS A 166 13.39 15.23 13.55
C LYS A 166 12.79 15.78 14.84
N TYR A 167 13.63 16.34 15.70
CA TYR A 167 13.26 16.85 17.03
C TYR A 167 13.71 18.29 17.19
N HIS A 168 12.98 19.03 18.00
CA HIS A 168 13.49 20.24 18.62
C HIS A 168 14.36 19.82 19.81
N SER A 169 15.62 20.25 19.83
CA SER A 169 16.49 20.10 20.99
C SER A 169 15.90 20.87 22.16
N VAL A 170 16.20 20.41 23.37
CA VAL A 170 15.86 21.12 24.60
C VAL A 170 17.13 21.62 25.26
N ASN A 171 17.01 22.78 25.92
CA ASN A 171 18.10 23.28 26.76
C ASN A 171 18.39 22.32 27.93
N GLU A 172 19.51 22.54 28.63
CA GLU A 172 19.96 21.67 29.74
C GLU A 172 18.93 21.49 30.86
N SER A 173 18.00 22.43 31.02
CA SER A 173 16.91 22.36 32.01
C SER A 173 15.66 21.64 31.52
N ASN A 174 15.64 21.14 30.28
CA ASN A 174 14.50 20.53 29.58
C ASN A 174 13.23 21.39 29.57
N GLN A 175 13.37 22.72 29.62
CA GLN A 175 12.23 23.65 29.74
C GLN A 175 11.97 24.48 28.49
N THR A 176 12.94 24.56 27.59
CA THR A 176 12.81 25.38 26.37
C THR A 176 13.32 24.60 25.18
N GLU A 177 12.44 24.46 24.19
CA GLU A 177 12.73 23.85 22.90
C GLU A 177 13.38 24.89 21.96
N SER A 178 14.22 24.41 21.06
CA SER A 178 14.73 25.19 19.92
C SER A 178 13.57 25.68 19.03
N THR A 179 13.81 26.73 18.24
CA THR A 179 12.79 27.24 17.30
C THR A 179 12.62 26.37 16.06
N ASP A 180 13.69 25.68 15.67
CA ASP A 180 13.78 24.87 14.47
C ASP A 180 14.18 23.44 14.84
N TYR A 181 13.80 22.47 14.01
CA TYR A 181 14.32 21.12 14.13
C TYR A 181 15.84 21.15 13.96
N ASP A 182 16.57 20.68 14.97
CA ASP A 182 18.03 20.73 15.05
C ASP A 182 18.66 19.41 15.51
N VAL A 183 17.82 18.41 15.82
CA VAL A 183 18.24 17.02 16.05
C VAL A 183 17.58 16.12 15.01
N PHE A 184 18.40 15.44 14.20
CA PHE A 184 17.96 14.64 13.07
C PHE A 184 18.38 13.18 13.26
N MET A 185 17.41 12.28 13.20
CA MET A 185 17.63 10.85 13.45
C MET A 185 17.31 10.03 12.19
N PHE A 186 18.17 9.06 11.88
CA PHE A 186 17.97 8.06 10.84
C PHE A 186 18.41 6.70 11.34
N GLU A 187 17.52 5.69 11.33
CA GLU A 187 17.80 4.33 11.83
C GLU A 187 18.45 4.34 13.23
N ASP A 188 17.82 5.06 14.16
CA ASP A 188 18.26 5.26 15.56
C ASP A 188 19.61 5.96 15.75
N LYS A 189 20.14 6.61 14.70
CA LYS A 189 21.39 7.37 14.76
C LYS A 189 21.16 8.84 14.49
N GLU A 190 21.76 9.67 15.33
CA GLU A 190 21.84 11.10 15.06
C GLU A 190 22.78 11.34 13.87
N VAL A 191 22.31 12.16 12.92
CA VAL A 191 23.02 12.54 11.69
C VAL A 191 22.93 14.05 11.52
N SER A 192 23.76 14.62 10.64
CA SER A 192 23.61 16.03 10.28
C SER A 192 22.32 16.27 9.50
N GLU A 193 21.83 17.52 9.47
CA GLU A 193 20.68 17.91 8.65
C GLU A 193 20.88 17.58 7.16
N ASP A 194 22.06 17.89 6.61
CA ASP A 194 22.40 17.61 5.20
C ASP A 194 22.35 16.10 4.90
N GLU A 195 22.89 15.29 5.82
CA GLU A 195 22.86 13.83 5.70
C GLU A 195 21.42 13.30 5.81
N TRP A 196 20.64 13.79 6.78
CA TRP A 196 19.24 13.44 6.95
C TRP A 196 18.44 13.75 5.68
N ASN A 197 18.54 14.98 5.16
CA ASN A 197 17.85 15.39 3.93
C ASN A 197 18.26 14.50 2.75
N SER A 198 19.54 14.15 2.62
CA SER A 198 20.02 13.25 1.58
C SER A 198 19.41 11.84 1.71
N LEU A 199 19.39 11.27 2.91
CA LEU A 199 18.90 9.92 3.19
C LEU A 199 17.38 9.79 3.07
N THR A 200 16.62 10.82 3.50
CA THR A 200 15.15 10.76 3.62
C THR A 200 14.41 11.33 2.42
N SER A 201 15.05 12.16 1.59
CA SER A 201 14.42 12.80 0.42
C SER A 201 13.62 11.81 -0.44
N LYS A 202 14.23 10.67 -0.79
CA LYS A 202 13.59 9.61 -1.60
C LYS A 202 12.32 9.03 -1.00
N TYR A 203 12.09 9.15 0.31
CA TYR A 203 10.87 8.69 0.98
C TYR A 203 9.82 9.81 0.99
N LEU A 204 10.24 11.02 1.39
CA LEU A 204 9.36 12.18 1.59
C LEU A 204 8.91 12.87 0.29
N THR A 205 9.59 12.67 -0.83
CA THR A 205 9.19 13.25 -2.12
C THR A 205 8.13 12.43 -2.86
N ASN A 206 7.78 11.23 -2.37
CA ASN A 206 6.71 10.46 -2.98
C ASN A 206 5.36 11.07 -2.61
N SER A 207 4.55 11.35 -3.62
CA SER A 207 3.18 11.84 -3.43
C SER A 207 2.18 10.70 -3.29
N SER A 208 0.97 11.06 -2.89
CA SER A 208 -0.22 10.21 -2.83
C SER A 208 -1.37 10.77 -3.69
N ASP A 209 -1.05 11.63 -4.66
CA ASP A 209 -2.02 12.37 -5.50
C ASP A 209 -2.81 11.48 -6.48
N LEU A 210 -2.35 10.24 -6.73
CA LEU A 210 -3.12 9.27 -7.49
C LEU A 210 -4.18 8.55 -6.63
N ILE A 211 -4.16 8.75 -5.30
CA ILE A 211 -4.98 8.02 -4.35
C ILE A 211 -6.15 8.89 -3.92
N ILE A 212 -7.32 8.61 -4.49
CA ILE A 212 -8.53 9.40 -4.28
C ILE A 212 -9.35 8.81 -3.13
N TRP A 213 -9.46 9.59 -2.05
CA TRP A 213 -10.25 9.24 -0.88
C TRP A 213 -11.70 9.68 -1.03
N ASN A 214 -12.62 8.74 -0.77
CA ASN A 214 -14.06 8.94 -0.82
C ASN A 214 -14.64 8.75 0.58
N GLU A 215 -15.57 9.61 0.98
CA GLU A 215 -16.32 9.42 2.23
C GLU A 215 -17.27 8.23 2.07
N LEU A 216 -17.16 7.25 2.97
CA LEU A 216 -18.12 6.15 3.08
C LEU A 216 -19.41 6.75 3.63
N LYS A 217 -20.50 6.62 2.87
CA LYS A 217 -21.81 7.08 3.31
C LYS A 217 -22.50 5.96 4.06
N ALA A 218 -23.02 6.25 5.26
CA ALA A 218 -23.94 5.34 5.93
C ALA A 218 -25.11 5.01 4.99
N ASN A 219 -25.37 3.72 4.79
CA ASN A 219 -26.59 3.28 4.11
C ASN A 219 -27.77 3.63 5.01
N SER A 220 -28.58 4.60 4.58
CA SER A 220 -29.85 4.99 5.21
C SER A 220 -30.89 3.88 5.18
#